data_AF-A0A2N1WB38-F1
#
_entry.id   AF-A0A2N1WB38-F1
#
_cell.length_a   1.000
_cell.length_b   1.000
_cell.length_c   1.000
_cell.angle_alpha   90.00
_cell.angle_beta   90.00
_cell.angle_gamma   90.00
#
_symmetry.space_group_name_H-M   'P 1'
#
loop_
_entity.id
_entity.type
_entity.pdbx_description
1 polymer ?
#
loop_
_entity_poly.entity_id
_entity_poly.type
_entity_poly.pdbx_seq_one_letter_code
_entity_poly.pdbx_strand_id
1 'polypeptide(L)'
;MLYHLLAPLGKSVLLFNLFNYISFRAAGAMVTALLIAFLIGPAMIRRLQALKVGQVIRAEGPASHQAKRGTPTMGGMMIIAATVIPTLLWAQLSNRFIIITMIALVWMGAIGFLD
;
A
#
# COMPACT_ATOMS: atom_id res chain seq x y z
N MET A 1 0.88 13.81 -6.29
CA MET A 1 1.83 14.92 -6.05
C MET A 1 2.72 15.16 -7.26
N LEU A 2 3.40 14.14 -7.79
CA LEU A 2 4.26 14.24 -8.97
C LEU A 2 3.51 14.78 -10.20
N TYR A 3 2.26 14.38 -10.40
CA TYR A 3 1.40 14.97 -11.44
C TYR A 3 1.33 16.51 -11.30
N HIS A 4 1.00 17.02 -10.12
CA HIS A 4 0.82 18.46 -9.90
C HIS A 4 2.12 19.26 -9.99
N LEU A 5 3.26 18.64 -9.66
CA LEU A 5 4.57 19.29 -9.70
C LEU A 5 5.22 19.25 -11.09
N LEU A 6 5.15 18.10 -11.77
CA LEU A 6 5.92 17.85 -12.99
C LEU A 6 5.09 18.06 -14.26
N ALA A 7 3.79 17.77 -14.26
CA ALA A 7 2.97 17.92 -15.47
C ALA A 7 2.95 19.35 -16.05
N PRO A 8 2.93 20.44 -15.24
CA PRO A 8 3.00 21.81 -15.75
C PRO A 8 4.31 22.13 -16.48
N LEU A 9 5.43 21.49 -16.07
CA LEU A 9 6.75 21.65 -16.69
C LEU A 9 6.85 20.94 -18.05
N GLY A 10 5.87 20.10 -18.40
CA GLY A 10 5.78 19.43 -19.70
C GLY A 10 5.71 20.39 -20.90
N LYS A 11 5.33 21.65 -20.67
CA LYS A 11 5.38 22.70 -21.70
C LYS A 11 6.80 23.13 -22.07
N SER A 12 7.76 22.96 -21.15
CA SER A 12 9.16 23.36 -21.33
C SER A 12 10.07 22.18 -21.66
N VAL A 13 9.80 20.99 -21.11
CA VAL A 13 10.62 19.79 -21.31
C VAL A 13 9.72 18.61 -21.68
N LEU A 14 9.99 18.00 -22.84
CA LEU A 14 9.21 16.88 -23.40
C LEU A 14 9.05 15.71 -22.39
N LEU A 15 10.10 15.42 -21.62
CA LEU A 15 10.10 14.33 -20.63
C LEU A 15 9.00 14.49 -19.58
N PHE A 16 8.67 15.71 -19.16
CA PHE A 16 7.64 15.91 -18.14
C PHE A 16 6.22 15.79 -18.68
N ASN A 17 6.04 15.79 -20.01
CA ASN A 17 4.75 15.51 -20.63
C ASN A 17 4.26 14.08 -20.36
N LEU A 18 5.17 13.13 -20.06
CA LEU A 18 4.83 11.77 -19.65
C LEU A 18 3.87 11.72 -18.45
N PHE A 19 3.97 12.69 -17.53
CA PHE A 19 3.10 12.77 -16.35
C PHE A 19 1.66 13.15 -16.69
N ASN A 20 1.36 13.66 -17.89
CA ASN A 20 -0.02 13.89 -18.32
C ASN A 20 -0.75 12.59 -18.70
N TYR A 21 -0.03 11.52 -19.02
CA TYR A 21 -0.61 10.25 -19.43
C TYR A 21 -1.01 9.41 -18.21
N ILE A 22 -2.28 9.03 -18.14
CA ILE A 22 -2.81 8.19 -17.05
C ILE A 22 -2.11 6.83 -17.02
N SER A 23 -1.85 6.21 -18.17
CA SER A 23 -1.19 4.91 -18.27
C SER A 23 0.23 4.93 -17.66
N PHE A 24 1.00 6.00 -17.93
CA PHE A 24 2.33 6.16 -17.36
C PHE A 24 2.27 6.31 -15.84
N ARG A 25 1.36 7.16 -15.34
CA ARG A 25 1.16 7.34 -13.91
C ARG A 25 0.68 6.07 -13.21
N ALA A 26 -0.20 5.30 -13.85
CA ALA A 26 -0.70 4.03 -13.32
C ALA A 26 0.42 2.97 -13.25
N ALA A 27 1.22 2.83 -14.31
CA ALA A 27 2.38 1.94 -14.31
C ALA A 27 3.42 2.36 -13.24
N GLY A 28 3.70 3.66 -13.13
CA GLY A 28 4.57 4.21 -12.09
C GLY A 28 4.05 3.90 -10.68
N ALA A 29 2.75 4.08 -10.45
CA ALA A 29 2.11 3.74 -9.18
C ALA A 29 2.26 2.24 -8.86
N MET A 30 1.98 1.36 -9.81
CA MET A 30 2.13 -0.09 -9.65
C MET A 30 3.57 -0.49 -9.30
N VAL A 31 4.57 0.02 -10.03
CA VAL A 31 5.97 -0.29 -9.76
C VAL A 31 6.38 0.22 -8.38
N THR A 32 6.00 1.45 -8.02
CA THR A 32 6.29 1.98 -6.68
C THR A 32 5.59 1.20 -5.56
N ALA A 33 4.36 0.72 -5.78
CA ALA A 33 3.65 -0.14 -4.83
C ALA A 33 4.41 -1.45 -4.59
N LEU A 34 4.87 -2.09 -5.66
CA LEU A 34 5.64 -3.33 -5.60
C LEU A 34 6.98 -3.13 -4.86
N LEU A 35 7.69 -2.04 -5.17
CA LEU A 35 8.95 -1.72 -4.49
C LEU A 35 8.73 -1.47 -3.00
N ILE A 36 7.69 -0.72 -2.63
CA ILE A 36 7.33 -0.48 -1.22
C ILE A 36 7.01 -1.81 -0.54
N ALA A 37 6.24 -2.68 -1.18
CA ALA A 37 5.92 -4.00 -0.64
C ALA A 37 7.19 -4.85 -0.40
N PHE A 38 8.11 -4.93 -1.37
CA PHE A 38 9.33 -5.73 -1.20
C PHE A 38 10.32 -5.14 -0.21
N LEU A 39 10.46 -3.82 -0.16
CA LEU A 39 11.42 -3.16 0.72
C LEU A 39 10.92 -3.09 2.18
N ILE A 40 9.65 -2.72 2.38
CA ILE A 40 9.07 -2.53 3.71
C ILE A 40 8.51 -3.85 4.28
N GLY A 41 8.03 -4.74 3.42
CA GLY A 41 7.38 -5.99 3.81
C GLY A 41 8.17 -6.83 4.83
N PRO A 42 9.45 -7.18 4.57
CA PRO A 42 10.24 -7.96 5.50
C PRO A 42 10.43 -7.30 6.87
N ALA A 43 10.63 -5.98 6.89
CA ALA A 43 10.77 -5.23 8.14
C ALA A 43 9.45 -5.20 8.93
N MET A 44 8.33 -5.03 8.23
CA MET A 44 7.00 -5.02 8.83
C MET A 44 6.62 -6.40 9.40
N ILE A 45 6.90 -7.48 8.66
CA ILE A 45 6.69 -8.86 9.10
C ILE A 45 7.46 -9.13 10.40
N ARG A 46 8.76 -8.78 10.45
CA ARG A 46 9.58 -8.95 11.65
C ARG A 46 9.02 -8.19 12.85
N ARG A 47 8.54 -6.95 12.64
CA ARG A 47 7.92 -6.15 13.70
C ARG A 47 6.62 -6.78 14.21
N LEU A 48 5.75 -7.24 13.30
CA LEU A 48 4.50 -7.88 13.69
C LEU A 48 4.71 -9.20 14.45
N GLN A 49 5.70 -9.99 14.03
CA GLN A 49 6.11 -11.19 14.77
C GLN A 49 6.64 -10.85 16.17
N ALA A 50 7.44 -9.78 16.30
CA ALA A 50 7.96 -9.32 17.59
C ALA A 50 6.84 -8.83 18.54
N LEU A 51 5.78 -8.23 18.00
CA LEU A 51 4.60 -7.81 18.76
C LEU A 51 3.71 -9.00 19.19
N LYS A 52 4.08 -10.24 18.86
CA LYS A 52 3.32 -11.48 19.16
C LYS A 52 1.87 -11.44 18.65
N VAL A 53 1.60 -10.63 17.63
CA VAL A 53 0.31 -10.60 16.90
C VAL A 53 0.30 -11.76 15.89
N GLY A 54 0.46 -12.97 16.40
CA GLY A 54 0.42 -14.22 15.64
C GLY A 54 -0.89 -14.95 15.90
N GLN A 55 -1.39 -15.69 14.91
CA GLN A 55 -2.59 -16.50 15.12
C GLN A 55 -2.40 -17.48 16.27
N VAL A 56 -3.24 -17.37 17.30
CA VAL A 56 -3.32 -18.37 18.38
C VAL A 56 -4.04 -19.60 17.81
N ILE A 57 -3.27 -20.59 17.38
CA ILE A 57 -3.82 -21.82 16.81
C ILE A 57 -4.23 -22.75 17.96
N ARG A 58 -5.54 -22.99 18.06
CA ARG A 58 -6.15 -23.92 19.03
C ARG A 58 -5.50 -25.31 18.91
N ALA A 59 -5.21 -25.92 20.06
CA ALA A 59 -4.47 -27.18 20.14
C ALA A 59 -5.22 -28.37 19.50
N GLU A 60 -6.54 -28.28 19.35
CA GLU A 60 -7.40 -29.36 18.82
C GLU A 60 -7.48 -29.41 17.28
N GLY A 61 -6.76 -28.53 16.57
CA GLY A 61 -6.76 -28.51 15.10
C GLY A 61 -5.87 -29.59 14.46
N PRO A 62 -6.12 -29.97 13.18
CA PRO A 62 -5.29 -30.94 12.45
C PRO A 62 -3.81 -30.53 12.43
N ALA A 63 -2.88 -31.50 12.46
CA ALA A 63 -1.44 -31.24 12.53
C ALA A 63 -0.91 -30.31 11.41
N SER A 64 -1.52 -30.32 10.23
CA SER A 64 -1.22 -29.41 9.11
C SER A 64 -1.47 -27.93 9.42
N HIS A 65 -2.39 -27.62 10.35
CA HIS A 65 -2.63 -26.25 10.80
C HIS A 65 -1.55 -25.73 11.75
N GLN A 66 -0.76 -26.61 12.39
CA GLN A 66 0.35 -26.17 13.24
C GLN A 66 1.48 -25.49 12.45
N ALA A 67 1.63 -25.80 11.15
CA ALA A 67 2.62 -25.16 10.27
C ALA A 67 2.36 -23.65 10.04
N LYS A 68 1.13 -23.17 10.31
CA LYS A 68 0.78 -21.74 10.22
C LYS A 68 0.99 -20.99 11.54
N ARG A 69 1.49 -21.65 12.60
CA ARG A 69 1.81 -21.01 13.88
C ARG A 69 2.88 -19.95 13.66
N GLY A 70 2.64 -18.73 14.14
CA GLY A 70 3.60 -17.63 14.07
C GLY A 70 3.55 -16.82 12.77
N THR A 71 2.64 -17.12 11.83
CA THR A 71 2.36 -16.18 10.73
C THR A 71 1.68 -14.94 11.32
N PRO A 72 2.25 -13.73 11.15
CA PRO A 72 1.67 -12.53 11.75
C PRO A 72 0.31 -12.23 11.13
N THR A 73 -0.67 -11.90 11.95
CA THR A 73 -1.90 -11.26 11.50
C THR A 73 -1.63 -9.76 11.33
N MET A 74 -2.33 -9.09 10.42
CA MET A 74 -2.12 -7.68 9.98
C MET A 74 -1.26 -7.42 8.72
N GLY A 75 -1.24 -8.35 7.75
CA GLY A 75 -0.73 -8.05 6.40
C GLY A 75 -1.46 -6.89 5.70
N GLY A 76 -2.70 -6.58 6.10
CA GLY A 76 -3.49 -5.48 5.56
C GLY A 76 -2.83 -4.11 5.67
N MET A 77 -2.09 -3.85 6.75
CA MET A 77 -1.33 -2.59 6.90
C MET A 77 -0.28 -2.41 5.81
N MET A 78 0.35 -3.52 5.37
CA MET A 78 1.32 -3.51 4.28
C MET A 78 0.66 -3.05 3.00
N ILE A 79 -0.51 -3.61 2.70
CA ILE A 79 -1.27 -3.32 1.49
C ILE A 79 -1.77 -1.87 1.52
N ILE A 80 -2.26 -1.38 2.66
CA ILE A 80 -2.69 0.01 2.80
C ILE A 80 -1.50 0.95 2.56
N ALA A 81 -0.34 0.71 3.18
CA ALA A 81 0.85 1.52 2.95
C ALA A 81 1.32 1.47 1.48
N ALA A 82 1.38 0.27 0.90
CA ALA A 82 1.76 0.05 -0.50
C ALA A 82 0.73 0.59 -1.51
N THR A 83 -0.47 0.97 -1.08
CA THR A 83 -1.50 1.56 -1.94
C THR A 83 -1.56 3.08 -1.77
N VAL A 84 -1.57 3.57 -0.52
CA VAL A 84 -1.71 4.99 -0.19
C VAL A 84 -0.51 5.79 -0.67
N ILE A 85 0.72 5.32 -0.41
CA ILE A 85 1.93 6.07 -0.75
C ILE A 85 2.06 6.27 -2.27
N PRO A 86 1.96 5.23 -3.12
CA PRO A 86 1.95 5.40 -4.58
C PRO A 86 0.81 6.27 -5.09
N THR A 87 -0.39 6.13 -4.51
CA THR A 87 -1.54 6.94 -4.90
C THR A 87 -1.27 8.42 -4.61
N LEU A 88 -0.72 8.76 -3.44
CA LEU A 88 -0.33 10.14 -3.12
C LEU A 88 0.74 10.68 -4.07
N LEU A 89 1.71 9.86 -4.47
CA LEU A 89 2.77 10.23 -5.41
C LEU A 89 2.20 10.48 -6.82
N TRP A 90 1.50 9.52 -7.40
CA TRP A 90 1.18 9.50 -8.82
C TRP A 90 -0.22 9.99 -9.17
N ALA A 91 -1.18 9.95 -8.24
CA ALA A 91 -2.55 10.33 -8.54
C ALA A 91 -2.74 11.85 -8.63
N GLN A 92 -3.81 12.22 -9.32
CA GLN A 92 -4.27 13.59 -9.41
C GLN A 92 -5.18 13.88 -8.22
N LEU A 93 -4.59 14.47 -7.17
CA LEU A 93 -5.27 14.74 -5.90
C LEU A 93 -6.38 15.79 -5.98
N SER A 94 -6.60 16.44 -7.13
CA SER A 94 -7.77 17.28 -7.34
C SER A 94 -9.03 16.47 -7.67
N ASN A 95 -8.90 15.17 -7.94
CA ASN A 95 -10.02 14.31 -8.26
C ASN A 95 -10.69 13.81 -6.97
N ARG A 96 -11.94 14.26 -6.73
CA ARG A 96 -12.75 13.86 -5.57
C ARG A 96 -12.91 12.35 -5.42
N PHE A 97 -12.99 11.59 -6.51
CA PHE A 97 -13.15 10.14 -6.43
C PHE A 97 -11.93 9.48 -5.77
N ILE A 98 -10.73 9.95 -6.09
CA ILE A 98 -9.47 9.44 -5.52
C ILE A 98 -9.41 9.74 -4.03
N ILE A 99 -9.80 10.96 -3.63
CA ILE A 99 -9.81 11.37 -2.23
C ILE A 99 -10.80 10.51 -1.43
N ILE A 100 -12.03 10.33 -1.92
CA ILE A 100 -13.07 9.55 -1.24
C ILE A 100 -12.62 8.09 -1.09
N THR A 101 -12.09 7.47 -2.15
CA THR A 101 -11.59 6.09 -2.10
C THR A 101 -10.41 5.95 -1.12
N MET A 102 -9.47 6.90 -1.12
CA MET A 102 -8.35 6.93 -0.17
C MET A 102 -8.83 7.02 1.28
N ILE A 103 -9.77 7.92 1.57
CA ILE A 103 -10.34 8.07 2.91
C ILE A 103 -11.03 6.77 3.32
N ALA A 104 -11.87 6.19 2.45
CA ALA A 104 -12.57 4.94 2.75
C ALA A 104 -11.59 3.78 3.02
N LEU A 105 -10.52 3.66 2.22
CA LEU A 105 -9.49 2.63 2.41
C LEU A 105 -8.79 2.77 3.77
N VAL A 106 -8.35 4.00 4.11
CA VAL A 106 -7.67 4.26 5.38
C VAL A 106 -8.62 4.09 6.56
N TRP A 107 -9.87 4.54 6.44
CA TRP A 107 -10.90 4.43 7.47
C TRP A 107 -11.21 2.97 7.79
N MET A 108 -11.52 2.16 6.77
CA MET A 108 -11.78 0.73 6.96
C MET A 108 -10.54 -0.02 7.43
N GLY A 109 -9.36 0.38 6.95
CA GLY A 109 -8.09 -0.13 7.43
C GLY A 109 -7.82 0.15 8.90
N ALA A 110 -8.19 1.34 9.38
CA ALA A 110 -8.07 1.72 10.79
C ALA A 110 -9.04 0.93 11.66
N ILE A 111 -10.29 0.72 11.22
CA ILE A 111 -11.26 -0.12 11.93
C ILE A 111 -10.71 -1.54 12.08
N GLY A 112 -10.23 -2.15 10.98
CA GLY A 112 -9.66 -3.50 11.02
C GLY A 112 -8.30 -3.60 11.72
N PHE A 113 -7.65 -2.49 12.06
CA PHE A 113 -6.45 -2.46 12.90
C PHE A 113 -6.79 -2.41 14.39
N LEU A 114 -7.95 -1.85 14.75
CA LEU A 114 -8.43 -1.72 16.12
C LEU A 114 -9.18 -2.96 16.63
N ASP A 115 -9.66 -3.81 15.72
CA ASP A 115 -10.27 -5.13 15.99
C ASP A 115 -9.20 -6.21 16.23
#